data_AF-A0A1Q8QZ14-F1
#
_entry.id   AF-A0A1Q8QZ14-F1
#
_cell.length_a   1.000
_cell.length_b   1.000
_cell.length_c   1.000
_cell.angle_alpha   90.00
_cell.angle_beta   90.00
_cell.angle_gamma   90.00
#
_symmetry.space_group_name_H-M   'P 1'
#
loop_
_entity.id
_entity.type
_entity.pdbx_description
1 polymer ?
#
loop_
_entity_poly.entity_id
_entity_poly.type
_entity_poly.pdbx_seq_one_letter_code
_entity_poly.pdbx_strand_id
1 'polypeptide(L)'
;MNCSECTAQITEYLDGELPVLKETLIRNHLLSCPNCQGWADELQKLSFQIKQAMNSIPVPDDLEERILTSIRKEHRVAHKQARWTGLALIVLGVPILSLFSPFLLSVLRLFYKTTSVLMHTWLTFITLVVPPVIGLGITLAVVFLAVLGVYFLRALFKGFQFEEVLS
;
A
#
# COMPACT_ATOMS: atom_id res chain seq x y z
N MET A 1 -9.09 -12.69 -32.54
CA MET A 1 -10.07 -13.48 -31.78
C MET A 1 -10.95 -14.23 -32.76
N ASN A 2 -11.21 -15.50 -32.50
CA ASN A 2 -12.07 -16.34 -33.34
C ASN A 2 -13.53 -16.35 -32.83
N CYS A 3 -14.45 -16.89 -33.62
CA CYS A 3 -15.88 -16.91 -33.26
C CYS A 3 -16.13 -17.72 -31.97
N SER A 4 -15.42 -18.83 -31.74
CA SER A 4 -15.57 -19.65 -30.54
C SER A 4 -15.17 -18.92 -29.26
N GLU A 5 -14.07 -18.17 -29.29
CA GLU A 5 -13.62 -17.32 -28.19
C GLU A 5 -14.62 -16.19 -27.93
N CYS A 6 -15.13 -15.56 -29.00
CA CYS A 6 -16.15 -14.53 -28.88
C CYS A 6 -17.41 -15.05 -28.20
N THR A 7 -17.97 -16.17 -28.68
CA THR A 7 -19.20 -16.75 -28.12
C THR A 7 -19.03 -17.18 -26.67
N ALA A 8 -17.84 -17.63 -26.27
CA ALA A 8 -17.57 -18.04 -24.89
C ALA A 8 -17.57 -16.86 -23.91
N GLN A 9 -17.17 -15.66 -24.36
CA GLN A 9 -17.01 -14.47 -23.53
C GLN A 9 -18.07 -13.39 -23.80
N ILE A 10 -19.04 -13.66 -24.67
CA ILE A 10 -20.02 -12.65 -25.10
C ILE A 10 -20.96 -12.22 -23.98
N THR A 11 -21.28 -13.13 -23.05
CA THR A 11 -22.13 -12.81 -21.89
C THR A 11 -21.38 -11.88 -20.92
N GLU A 12 -20.13 -12.20 -20.60
CA GLU A 12 -19.25 -11.34 -19.76
C GLU A 12 -19.05 -9.96 -20.40
N TYR A 13 -18.99 -9.89 -21.73
CA TYR A 13 -18.96 -8.63 -22.48
C TYR A 13 -20.24 -7.82 -22.31
N LEU A 14 -21.41 -8.45 -22.43
CA LEU A 14 -22.71 -7.79 -22.28
C LEU A 14 -22.96 -7.31 -20.83
N ASP A 15 -22.42 -8.03 -19.85
CA ASP A 15 -22.52 -7.67 -18.43
C ASP A 15 -21.45 -6.63 -18.01
N GLY A 16 -20.46 -6.35 -18.86
CA GLY A 16 -19.40 -5.37 -18.59
C GLY A 16 -18.32 -5.85 -17.64
N GLU A 17 -18.16 -7.18 -17.48
CA GLU A 17 -17.21 -7.78 -16.53
C GLU A 17 -15.84 -8.09 -17.15
N LEU A 18 -15.65 -7.80 -18.44
CA LEU A 18 -14.41 -8.09 -19.14
C LEU A 18 -13.33 -7.00 -18.94
N PRO A 19 -12.04 -7.40 -18.88
CA PRO A 19 -10.93 -6.45 -18.97
C PRO A 19 -10.95 -5.67 -20.29
N VAL A 20 -10.58 -4.38 -20.23
CA VAL A 20 -10.58 -3.42 -21.36
C VAL A 20 -9.94 -3.97 -22.66
N LEU A 21 -8.85 -4.73 -22.53
CA LEU A 21 -8.15 -5.31 -23.67
C LEU A 21 -8.98 -6.38 -24.39
N LYS A 22 -9.72 -7.22 -23.64
CA LYS A 22 -10.63 -8.23 -24.20
C LYS A 22 -11.91 -7.61 -24.73
N GLU A 23 -12.44 -6.60 -24.03
CA GLU A 23 -13.61 -5.85 -24.49
C GLU A 23 -13.39 -5.27 -25.89
N THR A 24 -12.21 -4.66 -26.12
CA THR A 24 -11.85 -4.09 -27.43
C THR A 24 -11.77 -5.17 -28.52
N LEU A 25 -11.21 -6.35 -28.19
CA LEU A 25 -11.12 -7.47 -29.13
C LEU A 25 -12.50 -8.03 -29.50
N ILE A 26 -13.41 -8.17 -28.54
CA ILE A 26 -14.80 -8.61 -28.77
C ILE A 26 -15.55 -7.57 -29.59
N ARG A 27 -15.47 -6.29 -29.22
CA ARG A 27 -16.10 -5.20 -29.95
C ARG A 27 -15.68 -5.18 -31.42
N ASN A 28 -14.37 -5.28 -31.69
CA ASN A 28 -13.85 -5.34 -33.06
C ASN A 28 -14.34 -6.59 -33.80
N HIS A 29 -14.43 -7.73 -33.12
CA HIS A 29 -14.94 -8.96 -33.72
C HIS A 29 -16.42 -8.84 -34.08
N LEU A 30 -17.26 -8.29 -33.21
CA LEU A 30 -18.69 -8.06 -33.47
C LEU A 30 -18.93 -7.13 -34.66
N LEU A 31 -18.08 -6.11 -34.86
CA LEU A 31 -18.14 -5.24 -36.05
C LEU A 31 -17.77 -5.99 -37.35
N SER A 32 -16.91 -7.00 -37.26
CA SER A 32 -16.42 -7.77 -38.42
C SER A 32 -17.21 -9.05 -38.73
N CYS A 33 -17.96 -9.58 -37.75
CA CYS A 33 -18.61 -10.88 -37.83
C CYS A 33 -20.13 -10.75 -37.57
N PRO A 34 -20.97 -10.81 -38.63
CA PRO A 34 -22.41 -10.62 -38.48
C PRO A 34 -23.10 -11.74 -37.70
N ASN A 35 -22.52 -12.95 -37.69
CA ASN A 35 -23.06 -14.08 -36.92
C ASN A 35 -22.92 -13.84 -35.40
N CYS A 36 -21.73 -13.46 -34.95
CA CYS A 36 -21.50 -13.15 -33.54
C CYS A 36 -22.27 -11.89 -33.11
N GLN A 37 -22.46 -10.92 -34.01
CA GLN A 37 -23.33 -9.77 -33.76
C GLN A 37 -24.79 -10.18 -33.57
N GLY A 38 -25.34 -11.02 -34.45
CA GLY A 38 -26.70 -11.53 -34.31
C GLY A 38 -26.93 -12.26 -32.98
N TRP A 39 -25.97 -13.09 -32.57
CA TRP A 39 -25.99 -13.76 -31.26
C TRP A 39 -25.98 -12.77 -30.09
N ALA A 40 -25.14 -11.72 -30.16
CA ALA A 40 -25.11 -10.67 -29.14
C ALA A 40 -26.47 -9.97 -29.01
N ASP A 41 -27.07 -9.62 -30.15
CA ASP A 41 -28.35 -8.93 -30.21
C ASP A 41 -29.49 -9.80 -29.66
N GLU A 42 -29.47 -11.10 -29.92
CA GLU A 42 -30.45 -12.06 -29.36
C GLU A 42 -30.34 -12.15 -27.84
N LEU A 43 -29.13 -12.26 -27.30
CA LEU A 43 -28.90 -12.26 -25.85
C LEU A 43 -29.34 -10.94 -25.21
N GLN A 44 -29.02 -9.82 -25.85
CA GLN A 44 -29.42 -8.50 -25.34
C GLN A 44 -30.95 -8.36 -25.32
N LYS A 45 -31.65 -8.78 -26.38
CA LYS A 45 -33.13 -8.79 -26.42
C LYS A 45 -33.72 -9.67 -25.32
N LEU A 46 -33.16 -10.87 -25.11
CA LEU A 46 -33.60 -11.75 -24.04
C LEU A 46 -33.40 -11.12 -22.66
N SER A 47 -32.24 -10.51 -22.41
CA SER A 47 -31.97 -9.81 -21.14
C SER A 47 -32.95 -8.65 -20.91
N PHE A 48 -33.29 -7.92 -21.97
CA PHE A 48 -34.24 -6.81 -21.91
C PHE A 48 -35.66 -7.29 -21.58
N GLN A 49 -36.11 -8.37 -22.22
CA GLN A 49 -37.42 -8.97 -21.94
C GLN A 49 -37.52 -9.46 -20.49
N ILE A 50 -36.47 -10.10 -19.97
CA ILE A 50 -36.41 -10.52 -18.57
C ILE A 50 -36.47 -9.32 -17.63
N LYS A 51 -35.67 -8.28 -17.88
CA LYS A 51 -35.67 -7.04 -17.09
C LYS A 51 -37.05 -6.39 -17.08
N GLN A 52 -37.71 -6.33 -18.25
CA GLN A 52 -39.07 -5.79 -18.36
C GLN A 52 -40.08 -6.63 -17.57
N ALA A 53 -40.01 -7.96 -17.65
CA ALA A 53 -40.86 -8.85 -16.88
C ALA A 53 -40.63 -8.69 -15.37
N MET A 54 -39.38 -8.55 -14.93
CA MET A 54 -39.04 -8.32 -13.52
C MET A 54 -39.51 -6.97 -13.00
N ASN A 55 -39.48 -5.92 -13.81
CA ASN A 55 -39.98 -4.59 -13.42
C ASN A 55 -41.49 -4.56 -13.12
N SER A 56 -42.25 -5.57 -13.58
CA SER A 56 -43.66 -5.72 -13.24
C SER A 56 -43.91 -6.29 -11.84
N ILE A 57 -42.88 -6.80 -11.17
CA ILE A 57 -42.99 -7.37 -9.83
C ILE A 57 -43.00 -6.22 -8.82
N PRO A 58 -44.09 -6.01 -8.08
CA PRO A 58 -44.13 -4.97 -7.06
C PRO A 58 -43.13 -5.29 -5.95
N VAL A 59 -42.34 -4.29 -5.57
CA VAL A 59 -41.45 -4.39 -4.41
C VAL A 59 -42.31 -4.38 -3.15
N PRO A 60 -42.10 -5.29 -2.17
CA PRO A 60 -42.82 -5.25 -0.91
C PRO A 60 -42.58 -3.92 -0.17
N ASP A 61 -43.63 -3.29 0.34
CA ASP A 61 -43.55 -1.99 1.05
C ASP A 61 -42.63 -2.02 2.28
N ASP A 62 -42.49 -3.20 2.91
CA ASP A 62 -41.65 -3.43 4.10
C ASP A 62 -40.19 -3.80 3.75
N LEU A 63 -39.82 -3.88 2.47
CA LEU A 63 -38.46 -4.29 2.08
C LEU A 63 -37.41 -3.29 2.59
N GLU A 64 -37.67 -2.00 2.44
CA GLU A 64 -36.75 -0.95 2.89
C GLU A 64 -36.53 -1.01 4.40
N GLU A 65 -37.62 -1.11 5.17
CA GLU A 65 -37.54 -1.20 6.63
C GLU A 65 -36.78 -2.46 7.07
N ARG A 66 -37.03 -3.62 6.44
CA ARG A 66 -36.29 -4.87 6.71
C ARG A 66 -34.80 -4.76 6.39
N ILE A 67 -34.43 -4.06 5.32
CA ILE A 67 -33.02 -3.84 4.98
C ILE A 67 -32.37 -2.90 6.01
N LEU A 68 -32.99 -1.77 6.32
CA LEU A 68 -32.45 -0.81 7.28
C LEU A 68 -32.32 -1.39 8.70
N THR A 69 -33.29 -2.21 9.12
CA THR A 69 -33.24 -2.90 10.41
C THR A 69 -32.14 -3.95 10.48
N SER A 70 -31.90 -4.69 9.40
CA SER A 70 -30.81 -5.68 9.35
C SER A 70 -29.43 -5.03 9.40
N ILE A 71 -29.20 -3.96 8.62
CA ILE A 71 -27.96 -3.16 8.66
C ILE A 71 -27.71 -2.59 10.05
N ARG A 72 -28.74 -2.00 10.68
CA ARG A 72 -28.61 -1.41 12.02
C ARG A 72 -28.28 -2.46 13.08
N LYS A 73 -28.82 -3.67 12.96
CA LYS A 73 -28.55 -4.77 13.90
C LYS A 73 -27.10 -5.22 13.83
N GLU A 74 -26.55 -5.39 12.62
CA GLU A 74 -25.15 -5.75 12.42
C GLU A 74 -24.21 -4.69 12.98
N HIS A 75 -24.47 -3.43 12.68
CA HIS A 75 -23.66 -2.31 13.18
C HIS A 75 -23.67 -2.21 14.72
N ARG A 76 -24.80 -2.49 15.38
CA ARG A 76 -24.90 -2.49 16.86
C ARG A 76 -24.07 -3.58 17.50
N VAL A 77 -24.01 -4.78 16.92
CA VAL A 77 -23.22 -5.90 17.46
C VAL A 77 -21.73 -5.58 17.35
N ALA A 78 -21.29 -5.07 16.20
CA ALA A 78 -19.90 -4.66 15.99
C ALA A 78 -19.48 -3.55 16.97
N HIS A 79 -20.30 -2.51 17.15
CA HIS A 79 -20.01 -1.44 18.10
C HIS A 79 -19.99 -1.89 19.56
N LYS A 80 -20.87 -2.82 19.96
CA LYS A 80 -20.85 -3.36 21.32
C LYS A 80 -19.55 -4.12 21.56
N GLN A 81 -19.15 -4.99 20.65
CA GLN A 81 -17.89 -5.74 20.77
C GLN A 81 -16.65 -4.83 20.76
N ALA A 82 -16.63 -3.79 19.94
CA ALA A 82 -15.56 -2.78 19.92
C ALA A 82 -15.45 -2.01 21.26
N ARG A 83 -16.58 -1.63 21.86
CA ARG A 83 -16.58 -0.95 23.17
C ARG A 83 -16.07 -1.84 24.30
N TRP A 84 -16.45 -3.12 24.30
CA TRP A 84 -16.01 -4.07 25.33
C TRP A 84 -14.53 -4.42 25.19
N THR A 85 -14.04 -4.60 23.96
CA THR A 85 -12.60 -4.82 23.70
C THR A 85 -11.76 -3.59 24.06
N GLY A 86 -12.23 -2.38 23.73
CA GLY A 86 -11.57 -1.14 24.13
C GLY A 86 -11.51 -0.96 25.65
N LEU A 87 -12.61 -1.22 26.37
CA LEU A 87 -12.63 -1.19 27.83
C LEU A 87 -11.70 -2.24 28.45
N ALA A 88 -11.68 -3.46 27.92
CA ALA A 88 -10.78 -4.52 28.40
C ALA A 88 -9.31 -4.13 28.21
N LEU A 89 -8.95 -3.52 27.06
CA LEU A 89 -7.60 -3.09 26.76
C LEU A 89 -7.14 -1.94 27.68
N ILE A 90 -8.05 -1.02 28.04
CA ILE A 90 -7.74 0.04 29.01
C ILE A 90 -7.59 -0.54 30.42
N VAL A 91 -8.55 -1.37 30.87
CA VAL A 91 -8.58 -1.90 32.24
C VAL A 91 -7.41 -2.86 32.51
N LEU A 92 -7.03 -3.69 31.53
CA LEU A 92 -5.91 -4.63 31.67
C LEU A 92 -4.58 -4.02 31.23
N GLY A 93 -4.57 -3.20 30.17
CA GLY A 93 -3.35 -2.65 29.61
C GLY A 93 -2.70 -1.57 30.49
N VAL A 94 -3.49 -0.69 31.10
CA VAL A 94 -2.95 0.37 31.99
C VAL A 94 -2.22 -0.18 33.22
N PRO A 95 -2.76 -1.15 33.99
CA PRO A 95 -2.03 -1.70 35.13
C PRO A 95 -0.79 -2.52 34.71
N ILE A 96 -0.85 -3.24 33.58
CA ILE A 96 0.32 -3.95 33.03
C ILE A 96 1.40 -2.93 32.65
N LEU A 97 1.06 -1.88 31.90
CA LEU A 97 2.03 -0.86 31.49
C LEU A 97 2.63 -0.12 32.70
N SER A 98 1.81 0.17 33.71
CA SER A 98 2.26 0.79 34.96
C SER A 98 3.24 -0.09 35.74
N LEU A 99 2.98 -1.40 35.80
CA LEU A 99 3.84 -2.37 36.49
C LEU A 99 5.19 -2.58 35.76
N PHE A 100 5.18 -2.60 34.43
CA PHE A 100 6.38 -2.85 33.61
C PHE A 100 7.18 -1.58 33.27
N SER A 101 6.60 -0.39 33.40
CA SER A 101 7.26 0.91 33.20
C SER A 101 8.58 1.08 33.99
N PRO A 102 8.63 0.83 35.32
CA PRO A 102 9.89 0.98 36.06
C PRO A 102 10.95 -0.04 35.64
N PHE A 103 10.53 -1.24 35.22
CA PHE A 103 11.42 -2.28 34.71
C PHE A 103 12.03 -1.88 33.36
N LEU A 104 11.20 -1.47 32.40
CA LEU A 104 11.65 -1.00 31.08
C LEU A 104 12.60 0.21 31.19
N LEU A 105 12.25 1.21 32.00
CA LEU A 105 13.11 2.38 32.23
C LEU A 105 14.40 2.03 32.97
N SER A 106 14.40 1.02 33.83
CA SER A 106 15.61 0.54 34.52
C SER A 106 16.55 -0.17 33.55
N VAL A 107 16.01 -1.08 32.74
CA VAL A 107 16.77 -1.79 31.69
C VAL A 107 17.33 -0.80 30.67
N LEU A 108 16.52 0.13 30.16
CA LEU A 108 16.97 1.14 29.21
C LEU A 108 18.08 2.04 29.79
N ARG A 109 17.93 2.46 31.05
CA ARG A 109 18.98 3.24 31.75
C ARG A 109 20.26 2.44 31.93
N LEU A 110 20.15 1.15 32.23
CA LEU A 110 21.31 0.27 32.37
C LEU A 110 22.06 0.17 31.04
N PHE A 111 21.34 -0.12 29.94
CA PHE A 111 21.91 -0.14 28.59
C PHE A 111 22.56 1.20 28.23
N TYR A 112 21.87 2.32 28.45
CA TYR A 112 22.45 3.63 28.15
C TYR A 112 23.74 3.90 28.93
N LYS A 113 23.77 3.54 30.22
CA LYS A 113 24.96 3.73 31.06
C LYS A 113 26.10 2.80 30.66
N THR A 114 25.82 1.52 30.37
CA THR A 114 26.85 0.56 29.96
C THR A 114 27.41 0.91 28.59
N THR A 115 26.56 1.27 27.62
CA THR A 115 27.01 1.72 26.29
C THR A 115 27.81 3.02 26.37
N SER A 116 27.40 3.99 27.20
CA SER A 116 28.15 5.24 27.38
C SER A 116 29.54 4.99 27.98
N VAL A 117 29.64 4.14 29.00
CA VAL A 117 30.94 3.77 29.60
C VAL A 117 31.80 3.04 28.57
N LEU A 118 31.23 2.09 27.84
CA LEU A 118 31.94 1.31 26.83
C LEU A 118 32.46 2.21 25.71
N MET A 119 31.66 3.18 25.25
CA MET A 119 32.08 4.19 24.28
C MET A 119 33.21 5.08 24.79
N HIS A 120 33.15 5.52 26.05
CA HIS A 120 34.24 6.31 26.62
C HIS A 120 35.52 5.50 26.77
N THR A 121 35.44 4.25 27.25
CA THR A 121 36.61 3.36 27.36
C THR A 121 37.20 3.00 26.00
N TRP A 122 36.35 2.85 24.99
CA TRP A 122 36.76 2.58 23.62
C TRP A 122 37.48 3.79 23.02
N LEU A 123 36.93 4.99 23.21
CA LEU A 123 37.52 6.23 22.73
C LEU A 123 38.87 6.49 23.40
N THR A 124 38.99 6.29 24.71
CA THR A 124 40.28 6.45 25.41
C THR A 124 41.32 5.42 24.98
N PHE A 125 40.91 4.17 24.76
CA PHE A 125 41.79 3.12 24.23
C PHE A 125 42.30 3.47 22.82
N ILE A 126 41.42 3.96 21.93
CA ILE A 126 41.81 4.46 20.61
C ILE A 126 42.84 5.59 20.73
N THR A 127 42.61 6.57 21.60
CA THR A 127 43.55 7.69 21.77
C THR A 127 44.89 7.27 22.38
N LEU A 128 44.94 6.15 23.11
CA LEU A 128 46.15 5.62 23.71
C LEU A 128 46.96 4.76 22.74
N VAL A 129 46.27 3.93 21.94
CA VAL A 129 46.90 3.00 20.99
C VAL A 129 47.33 3.70 19.71
N VAL A 130 46.62 4.74 19.29
CA VAL A 130 46.95 5.51 18.10
C VAL A 130 47.80 6.72 18.51
N PRO A 131 49.10 6.78 18.14
CA PRO A 131 49.91 7.98 18.32
C PRO A 131 49.19 9.21 17.76
N PRO A 132 49.25 10.37 18.43
CA PRO A 132 48.54 11.58 18.00
C PRO A 132 48.89 12.01 16.57
N VAL A 133 50.10 11.67 16.10
CA VAL A 133 50.56 11.90 14.72
C VAL A 133 49.75 11.10 13.69
N ILE A 134 49.41 9.84 14.01
CA ILE A 134 48.61 8.97 13.12
C ILE A 134 47.15 9.41 13.14
N GLY A 135 46.63 9.82 14.30
CA GLY A 135 45.29 10.40 14.42
C GLY A 135 45.09 11.64 13.55
N LEU A 136 46.06 12.57 13.57
CA LEU A 136 46.07 13.74 12.68
C LEU A 136 46.16 13.35 11.20
N GLY A 137 46.94 12.32 10.87
CA GLY A 137 47.01 11.80 9.50
C GLY A 137 45.66 11.29 8.99
N ILE A 138 44.95 10.52 9.81
CA ILE A 138 43.62 9.98 9.46
C ILE A 138 42.59 11.11 9.31
N THR A 139 42.56 12.08 10.23
CA THR A 139 41.59 13.20 10.12
C THR A 139 41.86 14.06 8.88
N LEU A 140 43.13 14.36 8.61
CA LEU A 140 43.52 15.08 7.39
C LEU A 140 43.17 14.29 6.12
N ALA A 141 43.37 12.97 6.12
CA ALA A 141 43.01 12.11 5.00
C ALA A 141 41.49 12.08 4.75
N VAL A 142 40.68 11.97 5.82
CA VAL A 142 39.21 12.01 5.72
C VAL A 142 38.73 13.37 5.22
N VAL A 143 39.28 14.46 5.75
CA VAL A 143 38.96 15.82 5.28
C VAL A 143 39.37 15.99 3.82
N PHE A 144 40.54 15.52 3.44
CA PHE A 144 41.04 15.58 2.06
C PHE A 144 40.13 14.80 1.11
N LEU A 145 39.73 13.58 1.46
CA LEU A 145 38.78 12.77 0.69
C LEU A 145 37.40 13.43 0.59
N ALA A 146 36.91 14.03 1.68
CA ALA A 146 35.64 14.77 1.67
C ALA A 146 35.71 16.00 0.75
N VAL A 147 36.80 16.77 0.80
CA VAL A 147 37.02 17.94 -0.08
C VAL A 147 37.16 17.50 -1.54
N LEU A 148 37.92 16.44 -1.82
CA LEU A 148 38.03 15.86 -3.16
C LEU A 148 36.67 15.37 -3.67
N GLY A 149 35.88 14.70 -2.84
CA GLY A 149 34.54 14.26 -3.17
C GLY A 149 33.63 15.43 -3.53
N VAL A 150 33.63 16.50 -2.72
CA VAL A 150 32.87 17.73 -3.01
C VAL A 150 33.37 18.41 -4.28
N TYR A 151 34.67 18.44 -4.52
CA TYR A 151 35.26 19.01 -5.74
C TYR A 151 34.83 18.22 -6.98
N PHE A 152 34.91 16.89 -6.94
CA PHE A 152 34.47 16.02 -8.02
C PHE A 152 32.97 16.16 -8.30
N LEU A 153 32.15 16.20 -7.26
CA LEU A 153 30.71 16.46 -7.40
C LEU A 153 30.47 17.81 -8.11
N ARG A 154 31.16 18.88 -7.70
CA ARG A 154 31.04 20.20 -8.34
C ARG A 154 31.54 20.21 -9.80
N ALA A 155 32.63 19.52 -10.10
CA ALA A 155 33.16 19.41 -11.45
C ALA A 155 32.19 18.66 -12.37
N LEU A 156 31.61 17.56 -11.88
CA LEU A 156 30.63 16.75 -12.61
C LEU A 156 29.35 17.55 -12.88
N PHE A 157 28.84 18.29 -11.89
CA PHE A 157 27.68 19.17 -12.07
C PHE A 157 27.91 20.30 -13.09
N LYS A 158 29.11 20.90 -13.14
CA LYS A 158 29.45 21.91 -14.16
C LYS A 158 29.57 21.31 -15.56
N GLY A 159 30.06 20.08 -15.69
CA GLY A 159 30.11 19.37 -16.96
C GLY A 159 28.71 19.13 -17.54
N PHE A 160 27.76 18.70 -16.70
CA PHE A 160 26.36 18.52 -17.12
C PHE A 160 25.69 19.82 -17.59
N GLN A 161 25.91 20.95 -16.92
CA GLN A 161 25.34 22.23 -17.39
C GLN A 161 25.96 22.74 -18.69
N PHE A 162 27.17 22.31 -19.04
CA PHE A 162 27.81 22.68 -20.31
C PHE A 162 27.26 21.90 -21.50
N GLU A 163 26.84 20.64 -21.31
CA GLU A 163 26.22 19.82 -22.36
C GLU A 163 24.78 20.27 -22.68
N GLU A 164 24.00 20.69 -21.69
CA GLU A 164 22.61 21.11 -21.87
C GLU A 164 22.46 22.49 -22.56
N VAL A 165 23.52 23.30 -22.61
CA VAL A 165 23.54 24.63 -23.27
C VAL A 165 24.05 24.55 -24.72
N LEU A 166 24.64 23.42 -25.13
CA LEU A 166 25.20 23.21 -26.48
C LEU A 166 24.34 22.32 -27.40
N SER A 167 23.15 21.91 -26.96
CA SER A 167 22.10 21.24 -27.76
C SER A 167 20.87 22.13 -27.90
#